data_AF-A0A3D1JWG2-F1
#
_entry.id   AF-A0A3D1JWG2-F1
#
_cell.length_a   1.000
_cell.length_b   1.000
_cell.length_c   1.000
_cell.angle_alpha   90.00
_cell.angle_beta   90.00
_cell.angle_gamma   90.00
#
_symmetry.space_group_name_H-M   'P 1'
#
loop_
_entity.id
_entity.type
_entity.pdbx_description
1 polymer ?
#
loop_
_entity_poly.entity_id
_entity_poly.type
_entity_poly.pdbx_seq_one_letter_code
_entity_poly.pdbx_strand_id
1 'polypeptide(L)'
;EDSKISRLDWHNIIFEKYTNQRYRYGESLSIFNISSDEIRRWYGYEMKFAPHQSLVNEVKSPLFPGIDKGYEPTVYTYNYLLSPASTWASFKDLTIVVNTPFHILDLKDGWQKTETGYVAHYDTLPEYGELEMTVCSSEKPKHNDPYRALALYLGFLLGSSYFAIMLTTIPTIGLIAFAVAFAIKYLKSLKNSKRIT
;
A
#
# COMPACT_ATOMS: atom_id res chain seq x y z
N GLU A 1 3.87 -8.38 39.09
CA GLU A 1 3.21 -8.01 37.83
C GLU A 1 3.44 -9.16 36.87
N ASP A 2 2.39 -9.79 36.35
CA ASP A 2 2.49 -11.04 35.58
C ASP A 2 2.60 -10.83 34.06
N SER A 3 2.52 -9.57 33.62
CA SER A 3 2.60 -9.14 32.22
C SER A 3 3.93 -8.41 31.97
N LYS A 4 4.59 -8.70 30.84
CA LYS A 4 5.77 -7.94 30.36
C LYS A 4 5.44 -6.55 29.82
N ILE A 5 4.15 -6.23 29.70
CA ILE A 5 3.62 -4.94 29.25
C ILE A 5 3.11 -4.20 30.47
N SER A 6 3.47 -2.91 30.59
CA SER A 6 3.08 -2.10 31.74
C SER A 6 1.56 -1.86 31.76
N ARG A 7 0.98 -1.63 32.94
CA ARG A 7 -0.45 -1.27 33.06
C ARG A 7 -0.79 0.02 32.32
N LEU A 8 0.15 0.96 32.26
CA LEU A 8 -0.03 2.23 31.56
C LEU A 8 -0.16 1.99 30.05
N ASP A 9 0.66 1.10 29.48
CA ASP A 9 0.57 0.74 28.07
C ASP A 9 -0.76 0.05 27.77
N TRP A 10 -1.19 -0.89 28.62
CA TRP A 10 -2.51 -1.51 28.51
C TRP A 10 -3.64 -0.48 28.53
N HIS A 11 -3.56 0.52 29.43
CA HIS A 11 -4.54 1.61 29.49
C HIS A 11 -4.57 2.44 28.20
N ASN A 12 -3.39 2.85 27.71
CA ASN A 12 -3.26 3.67 26.51
C ASN A 12 -3.79 2.96 25.26
N ILE A 13 -3.50 1.66 25.10
CA ILE A 13 -3.98 0.85 23.97
C ILE A 13 -5.51 0.80 23.98
N ILE A 14 -6.12 0.48 25.12
CA ILE A 14 -7.58 0.40 25.25
C ILE A 14 -8.23 1.77 25.03
N PHE A 15 -7.65 2.83 25.59
CA PHE A 15 -8.16 4.20 25.44
C PHE A 15 -8.15 4.64 23.98
N GLU A 16 -7.06 4.40 23.25
CA GLU A 16 -6.95 4.73 21.83
C GLU A 16 -7.93 3.91 20.99
N LYS A 17 -8.04 2.60 21.21
CA LYS A 17 -9.00 1.73 20.52
C LYS A 17 -10.43 2.21 20.71
N TYR A 18 -10.79 2.52 21.95
CA TYR A 18 -12.11 3.05 22.28
C TYR A 18 -12.37 4.39 21.59
N THR A 19 -11.38 5.28 21.54
CA THR A 19 -11.52 6.61 20.93
C THR A 19 -11.61 6.54 19.41
N ASN A 20 -10.74 5.76 18.76
CA ASN A 20 -10.68 5.64 17.30
C ASN A 20 -11.81 4.80 16.70
N GLN A 21 -12.38 3.87 17.47
CA GLN A 21 -13.38 2.92 16.96
C GLN A 21 -14.74 3.03 17.65
N ARG A 22 -15.00 4.15 18.35
CA ARG A 22 -16.26 4.45 19.05
C ARG A 22 -17.51 4.22 18.21
N TYR A 23 -17.43 4.48 16.91
CA TYR A 23 -18.54 4.33 15.95
C TYR A 23 -18.66 2.92 15.34
N ARG A 24 -17.61 2.10 15.38
CA ARG A 24 -17.53 0.81 14.67
C ARG A 24 -17.86 -0.40 15.55
N TYR A 25 -17.70 -0.27 16.87
CA TYR A 25 -17.77 -1.37 17.84
C TYR A 25 -18.67 -1.07 19.03
N GLY A 26 -19.81 -0.37 18.85
CA GLY A 26 -20.70 0.05 19.94
C GLY A 26 -20.73 -0.93 21.12
N GLU A 27 -20.35 -0.45 22.32
CA GLU A 27 -20.17 -1.20 23.59
C GLU A 27 -19.71 -2.67 23.49
N SER A 28 -18.89 -3.01 22.49
CA SER A 28 -18.42 -4.38 22.30
C SER A 28 -17.17 -4.65 23.16
N LEU A 29 -17.17 -5.77 23.88
CA LEU A 29 -15.99 -6.27 24.60
C LEU A 29 -14.82 -6.64 23.67
N SER A 30 -15.02 -6.62 22.35
CA SER A 30 -13.94 -6.82 21.37
C SER A 30 -12.84 -5.77 21.43
N ILE A 31 -13.06 -4.63 22.10
CA ILE A 31 -12.00 -3.65 22.39
C ILE A 31 -10.86 -4.24 23.24
N PHE A 32 -11.14 -5.27 24.03
CA PHE A 32 -10.15 -5.97 24.86
C PHE A 32 -9.37 -7.04 24.10
N ASN A 33 -9.78 -7.38 22.87
CA ASN A 33 -9.03 -8.29 22.01
C ASN A 33 -7.91 -7.50 21.34
N ILE A 34 -6.75 -7.42 22.00
CA ILE A 34 -5.57 -6.69 21.54
C ILE A 34 -4.65 -7.64 20.80
N SER A 35 -4.37 -7.35 19.53
CA SER A 35 -3.40 -8.09 18.73
C SER A 35 -1.98 -7.58 18.97
N SER A 36 -0.98 -8.40 18.63
CA SER A 36 0.42 -8.10 18.93
C SER A 36 1.00 -6.88 18.20
N ASP A 37 0.35 -6.47 17.12
CA ASP A 37 0.61 -5.27 16.31
C ASP A 37 0.06 -3.99 16.96
N GLU A 38 -0.95 -4.11 17.83
CA GLU A 38 -1.53 -2.97 18.56
C GLU A 38 -0.75 -2.61 19.83
N ILE A 39 0.14 -3.49 20.27
CA ILE A 39 1.01 -3.24 21.43
C ILE A 39 2.16 -2.35 20.97
N ARG A 40 2.12 -1.08 21.38
CA ARG A 40 3.25 -0.17 21.20
C ARG A 40 4.41 -0.62 22.09
N ARG A 41 5.50 -1.09 21.47
CA ARG A 41 6.71 -1.56 22.16
C ARG A 41 7.69 -0.40 22.29
N TRP A 42 7.48 0.47 23.27
CA TRP A 42 8.41 1.57 23.53
C TRP A 42 9.47 1.10 24.53
N TYR A 43 10.74 1.29 24.19
CA TYR A 43 11.85 1.03 25.10
C TYR A 43 12.24 2.35 25.75
N GLY A 44 11.80 2.56 26.99
CA GLY A 44 12.23 3.68 27.82
C GLY A 44 13.54 3.34 28.53
N TYR A 45 14.48 4.27 28.55
CA TYR A 45 15.69 4.17 29.35
C TYR A 45 16.09 5.56 29.87
N GLU A 46 16.70 5.59 31.05
CA GLU A 46 17.22 6.80 31.67
C GLU A 46 18.74 6.80 31.50
N MET A 47 19.31 7.92 31.04
CA MET A 47 20.75 8.15 30.99
C MET A 47 21.14 9.23 31.99
N LYS A 48 22.18 8.97 32.79
CA LYS A 48 22.75 9.94 33.73
C LYS A 48 24.15 10.30 33.26
N PHE A 49 24.45 11.60 33.19
CA PHE A 49 25.75 12.12 32.81
C PHE A 49 26.15 13.31 33.68
N ALA A 50 27.46 13.43 33.91
CA ALA A 50 28.06 14.58 34.56
C ALA A 50 28.14 15.79 33.60
N PRO A 51 28.30 17.03 34.11
CA PRO A 51 28.54 18.20 33.26
C PRO A 51 29.69 17.96 32.29
N HIS A 52 29.48 18.27 31.01
CA HIS A 52 30.45 18.11 29.92
C HIS A 52 30.88 16.67 29.58
N GLN A 53 30.22 15.65 30.15
CA GLN A 53 30.51 14.25 29.81
C GLN A 53 29.99 13.90 28.39
N SER A 54 30.77 13.14 27.65
CA SER A 54 30.34 12.47 26.41
C SER A 54 30.01 11.01 26.71
N LEU A 55 28.88 10.52 26.18
CA LEU A 55 28.43 9.14 26.30
C LEU A 55 28.08 8.59 24.92
N VAL A 56 28.36 7.31 24.70
CA VAL A 56 27.84 6.55 23.55
C VAL A 56 26.57 5.85 24.00
N ASN A 57 25.46 6.13 23.32
CA ASN A 57 24.18 5.48 23.55
C ASN A 57 23.97 4.39 22.50
N GLU A 58 24.06 3.12 22.90
CA GLU A 58 23.80 1.97 22.02
C GLU A 58 22.44 1.35 22.34
N VAL A 59 21.51 1.45 21.39
CA VAL A 59 20.17 0.86 21.51
C VAL A 59 20.05 -0.33 20.55
N LYS A 60 19.77 -1.52 21.09
CA LYS A 60 19.47 -2.74 20.31
C LYS A 60 18.00 -3.08 20.47
N SER A 61 17.25 -3.02 19.38
CA SER A 61 15.83 -3.34 19.37
C SER A 61 15.52 -4.39 18.31
N PRO A 62 14.77 -5.45 18.63
CA PRO A 62 14.21 -6.33 17.61
C PRO A 62 13.13 -5.58 16.84
N LEU A 63 13.33 -5.40 15.53
CA LEU A 63 12.32 -4.86 14.64
C LEU A 63 11.47 -5.99 14.07
N PHE A 64 10.14 -5.86 14.17
CA PHE A 64 9.20 -6.78 13.56
C PHE A 64 8.75 -6.20 12.22
N PRO A 65 8.91 -6.95 11.11
CA PRO A 65 8.49 -6.44 9.82
C PRO A 65 6.97 -6.50 9.67
N GLY A 66 6.42 -5.56 8.91
CA GLY A 66 5.20 -5.79 8.15
C GLY A 66 5.46 -6.88 7.10
N ILE A 67 4.53 -7.82 6.94
CA ILE A 67 4.68 -8.96 6.04
C ILE A 67 3.66 -8.81 4.90
N ASP A 68 4.16 -8.65 3.68
CA ASP A 68 3.34 -8.60 2.47
C ASP A 68 3.44 -9.92 1.70
N LYS A 69 2.45 -10.78 1.93
CA LYS A 69 2.28 -12.07 1.24
C LYS A 69 1.61 -11.93 -0.13
N GLY A 70 1.23 -10.72 -0.53
CA GLY A 70 0.77 -10.42 -1.88
C GLY A 70 1.90 -10.50 -2.90
N TYR A 71 3.16 -10.57 -2.47
CA TYR A 71 4.33 -10.75 -3.33
C TYR A 71 4.92 -12.16 -3.25
N GLU A 72 5.45 -12.61 -4.38
CA GLU A 72 6.24 -13.83 -4.51
C GLU A 72 7.62 -13.51 -5.10
N PRO A 73 8.72 -13.66 -4.33
CA PRO A 73 8.76 -14.02 -2.90
C PRO A 73 8.21 -12.90 -2.00
N THR A 74 7.83 -13.26 -0.76
CA THR A 74 7.26 -12.35 0.24
C THR A 74 8.13 -11.11 0.48
N VAL A 75 7.48 -9.96 0.59
CA VAL A 75 8.12 -8.67 0.87
C VAL A 75 7.96 -8.32 2.34
N TYR A 76 9.01 -7.75 2.94
CA TYR A 76 9.03 -7.36 4.35
C TYR A 76 9.33 -5.87 4.48
N THR A 77 8.57 -5.15 5.30
CA THR A 77 8.76 -3.72 5.54
C THR A 77 9.13 -3.47 7.00
N TYR A 78 10.26 -2.82 7.22
CA TYR A 78 10.78 -2.44 8.54
C TYR A 78 10.69 -0.93 8.72
N ASN A 79 10.19 -0.50 9.88
CA ASN A 79 10.09 0.90 10.25
C ASN A 79 10.94 1.20 11.47
N TYR A 80 11.74 2.26 11.39
CA TYR A 80 12.55 2.76 12.49
C TYR A 80 12.39 4.28 12.63
N LEU A 81 12.15 4.72 13.87
CA LEU A 81 11.92 6.13 14.17
C LEU A 81 13.26 6.86 14.37
N LEU A 82 13.56 7.79 13.46
CA LEU A 82 14.67 8.75 13.54
C LEU A 82 14.23 10.07 14.19
N SER A 83 12.95 10.43 14.11
CA SER A 83 12.43 11.69 14.66
C SER A 83 12.69 11.94 16.15
N PRO A 84 12.81 10.94 17.06
CA PRO A 84 13.16 11.22 18.45
C PRO A 84 14.52 11.91 18.61
N ALA A 85 15.43 11.73 17.64
CA ALA A 85 16.72 12.40 17.66
C ALA A 85 16.64 13.89 17.31
N SER A 86 15.51 14.36 16.75
CA SER A 86 15.30 15.79 16.43
C SER A 86 15.19 16.67 17.67
N THR A 87 14.91 16.09 18.84
CA THR A 87 14.83 16.83 20.11
C THR A 87 16.21 17.14 20.71
N TRP A 88 17.28 16.63 20.11
CA TRP A 88 18.64 16.85 20.58
C TRP A 88 19.09 18.25 20.16
N ALA A 89 19.76 18.96 21.07
CA ALA A 89 20.18 20.35 20.85
C ALA A 89 21.09 20.51 19.61
N SER A 90 21.84 19.47 19.25
CA SER A 90 22.62 19.39 18.01
C SER A 90 22.77 17.93 17.55
N PHE A 91 21.90 17.49 16.65
CA PHE A 91 22.03 16.18 16.00
C PHE A 91 22.92 16.28 14.76
N LYS A 92 23.90 15.38 14.64
CA LYS A 92 24.80 15.30 13.50
C LYS A 92 25.38 13.88 13.35
N ASP A 93 25.97 13.62 12.19
CA ASP A 93 26.82 12.46 11.91
C ASP A 93 26.09 11.11 12.11
N LEU A 94 24.95 10.92 11.42
CA LEU A 94 24.20 9.67 11.44
C LEU A 94 24.79 8.65 10.47
N THR A 95 25.22 7.51 11.01
CA THR A 95 25.58 6.34 10.22
C THR A 95 24.56 5.23 10.46
N ILE A 96 23.95 4.75 9.38
CA ILE A 96 22.98 3.66 9.42
C ILE A 96 23.62 2.43 8.78
N VAL A 97 23.68 1.32 9.52
CA VAL A 97 24.20 0.04 9.03
C VAL A 97 23.08 -0.99 9.09
N VAL A 98 22.82 -1.63 7.95
CA VAL A 98 21.81 -2.66 7.81
C VAL A 98 22.49 -3.96 7.44
N ASN A 99 22.46 -4.93 8.34
CA ASN A 99 22.97 -6.28 8.08
C ASN A 99 21.82 -7.17 7.62
N THR A 100 21.80 -7.52 6.34
CA THR A 100 20.71 -8.30 5.76
C THR A 100 21.20 -9.12 4.57
N PRO A 101 20.78 -10.39 4.44
CA PRO A 101 21.01 -11.18 3.23
C PRO A 101 20.04 -10.83 2.09
N PHE A 102 19.06 -9.95 2.33
CA PHE A 102 18.02 -9.58 1.37
C PHE A 102 18.34 -8.28 0.62
N HIS A 103 17.68 -8.10 -0.52
CA HIS A 103 17.77 -6.89 -1.32
C HIS A 103 16.82 -5.83 -0.76
N ILE A 104 17.31 -4.60 -0.59
CA ILE A 104 16.44 -3.43 -0.35
C ILE A 104 15.81 -3.03 -1.69
N LEU A 105 14.47 -2.98 -1.74
CA LEU A 105 13.71 -2.70 -2.97
C LEU A 105 13.60 -1.22 -3.28
N ASP A 106 13.58 -0.37 -2.24
CA ASP A 106 13.47 1.08 -2.35
C ASP A 106 14.74 1.74 -1.81
N LEU A 107 15.84 1.49 -2.51
CA LEU A 107 17.15 2.00 -2.10
C LEU A 107 17.23 3.50 -2.43
N LYS A 108 17.27 4.33 -1.39
CA LYS A 108 17.39 5.79 -1.52
C LYS A 108 18.83 6.19 -1.91
N ASP A 109 18.99 7.41 -2.41
CA ASP A 109 20.32 7.98 -2.67
C ASP A 109 21.16 8.06 -1.38
N GLY A 110 22.46 7.83 -1.52
CA GLY A 110 23.42 7.82 -0.41
C GLY A 110 23.66 6.44 0.24
N TRP A 111 22.88 5.42 -0.12
CA TRP A 111 23.11 4.05 0.33
C TRP A 111 24.17 3.33 -0.50
N GLN A 112 25.07 2.64 0.17
CA GLN A 112 26.13 1.83 -0.43
C GLN A 112 25.97 0.37 -0.01
N LYS A 113 26.01 -0.54 -0.99
CA LYS A 113 25.99 -1.98 -0.72
C LYS A 113 27.35 -2.44 -0.21
N THR A 114 27.34 -3.23 0.86
CA THR A 114 28.53 -3.83 1.48
C THR A 114 28.47 -5.36 1.36
N GLU A 115 29.48 -6.06 1.88
CA GLU A 115 29.50 -7.53 1.91
C GLU A 115 28.36 -8.13 2.75
N THR A 116 27.94 -7.44 3.81
CA THR A 116 26.94 -7.93 4.78
C THR A 116 25.57 -7.27 4.68
N GLY A 117 25.42 -6.30 3.77
CA GLY A 117 24.16 -5.57 3.57
C GLY A 117 24.40 -4.18 3.01
N TYR A 118 24.04 -3.14 3.78
CA TYR A 118 24.00 -1.76 3.30
C TYR A 118 24.43 -0.75 4.37
N VAL A 119 25.05 0.35 3.93
CA VAL A 119 25.43 1.47 4.78
C VAL A 119 24.98 2.80 4.16
N ALA A 120 24.52 3.73 4.99
CA ALA A 120 24.28 5.12 4.60
C ALA A 120 24.84 6.06 5.65
N HIS A 121 25.34 7.20 5.20
CA HIS A 121 25.86 8.27 6.04
C HIS A 121 25.14 9.58 5.74
N TYR A 122 24.75 10.28 6.80
CA TYR A 122 24.06 11.56 6.72
C TYR A 122 24.66 12.53 7.74
N ASP A 123 24.96 13.75 7.32
CA ASP A 123 25.47 14.80 8.21
C ASP A 123 24.42 15.23 9.24
N THR A 124 23.13 15.09 8.90
CA THR A 124 21.96 15.47 9.71
C THR A 124 20.88 14.37 9.63
N LEU A 125 19.73 14.60 10.26
CA LEU A 125 18.58 13.71 10.07
C LEU A 125 18.10 13.77 8.62
N PRO A 126 17.76 12.61 7.99
CA PRO A 126 17.29 12.60 6.62
C PRO A 126 15.96 13.36 6.44
N GLU A 127 15.82 14.09 5.34
CA GLU A 127 14.62 14.90 5.07
C GLU A 127 13.33 14.07 4.90
N TYR A 128 13.46 12.80 4.51
CA TYR A 128 12.33 11.90 4.35
C TYR A 128 11.70 11.44 5.68
N GLY A 129 12.22 11.88 6.82
CA GLY A 129 11.67 11.59 8.14
C GLY A 129 12.11 10.23 8.68
N GLU A 130 11.15 9.32 8.87
CA GLU A 130 11.43 8.01 9.46
C GLU A 130 12.10 7.06 8.46
N LEU A 131 12.86 6.10 8.98
CA LEU A 131 13.49 5.08 8.17
C LEU A 131 12.48 3.96 7.92
N GLU A 132 11.85 3.98 6.74
CA GLU A 132 11.13 2.85 6.17
C GLU A 132 12.04 2.10 5.20
N MET A 133 12.08 0.77 5.33
CA MET A 133 12.90 -0.09 4.51
C MET A 133 12.14 -1.34 4.10
N THR A 134 12.03 -1.53 2.78
CA THR A 134 11.39 -2.70 2.20
C THR A 134 12.46 -3.65 1.68
N VAL A 135 12.45 -4.89 2.17
CA VAL A 135 13.43 -5.93 1.81
C VAL A 135 12.76 -7.16 1.24
N CYS A 136 13.45 -7.82 0.31
CA CYS A 136 13.00 -9.07 -0.28
C CYS A 136 14.18 -9.95 -0.70
N SER A 137 13.97 -11.27 -0.74
CA SER A 137 14.98 -12.22 -1.25
C SER A 137 15.22 -12.10 -2.76
N SER A 138 14.38 -11.36 -3.49
CA SER A 138 14.55 -11.05 -4.90
C SER A 138 14.53 -9.54 -5.13
N GLU A 139 15.33 -9.04 -6.08
CA GLU A 139 15.33 -7.62 -6.48
C GLU A 139 14.03 -7.17 -7.15
N LYS A 140 13.28 -8.11 -7.73
CA LYS A 140 12.05 -7.84 -8.49
C LYS A 140 10.98 -8.85 -8.12
N PRO A 141 10.41 -8.77 -6.91
CA PRO A 141 9.34 -9.67 -6.50
C PRO A 141 8.10 -9.44 -7.36
N LYS A 142 7.36 -10.50 -7.64
CA LYS A 142 6.14 -10.42 -8.45
C LYS A 142 4.94 -10.30 -7.55
N HIS A 143 4.11 -9.29 -7.78
CA HIS A 143 2.83 -9.19 -7.10
C HIS A 143 1.91 -10.31 -7.61
N ASN A 144 1.53 -11.19 -6.70
CA ASN A 144 0.52 -12.21 -6.89
C ASN A 144 -0.86 -11.56 -6.71
N ASP A 145 -1.40 -11.00 -7.79
CA ASP A 145 -2.79 -10.55 -7.81
C ASP A 145 -3.69 -11.70 -8.33
N PRO A 146 -4.35 -12.45 -7.43
CA PRO A 146 -5.20 -13.58 -7.83
C PRO A 146 -6.42 -13.12 -8.62
N TYR A 147 -6.81 -11.84 -8.51
CA TYR A 147 -7.99 -11.29 -9.17
C TYR A 147 -7.67 -10.66 -10.52
N ARG A 148 -6.40 -10.39 -10.84
CA ARG A 148 -6.01 -9.81 -12.14
C ARG A 148 -6.44 -10.68 -13.32
N ALA A 149 -6.24 -12.00 -13.21
CA ALA A 149 -6.64 -12.94 -14.25
C ALA A 149 -8.17 -13.00 -14.40
N LEU A 150 -8.89 -12.99 -13.28
CA LEU A 150 -10.36 -12.97 -13.26
C LEU A 150 -10.91 -11.66 -13.84
N ALA A 151 -10.34 -10.51 -13.48
CA ALA A 151 -10.73 -9.20 -13.98
C ALA A 151 -10.50 -9.09 -15.50
N LEU A 152 -9.37 -9.58 -16.01
CA LEU A 152 -9.10 -9.64 -17.45
C LEU A 152 -10.10 -10.55 -18.18
N TYR A 153 -10.43 -11.71 -17.60
CA TYR A 153 -11.42 -12.63 -18.16
C TYR A 153 -12.83 -12.02 -18.21
N LEU A 154 -13.28 -11.41 -17.11
CA LEU A 154 -14.57 -10.70 -17.05
C LEU A 154 -14.60 -9.52 -18.02
N GLY A 155 -13.51 -8.76 -18.10
CA GLY A 155 -13.36 -7.67 -19.08
C GLY A 155 -13.48 -8.17 -20.52
N PHE A 156 -12.87 -9.31 -20.85
CA PHE A 156 -13.00 -9.92 -22.17
C PHE A 156 -14.42 -10.41 -22.45
N LEU A 157 -15.09 -11.06 -21.49
CA LEU A 157 -16.48 -11.52 -21.63
C LEU A 157 -17.46 -10.37 -21.83
N LEU A 158 -17.35 -9.31 -21.03
CA LEU A 158 -18.22 -8.14 -21.13
C LEU A 158 -17.91 -7.30 -22.36
N GLY A 159 -16.62 -7.15 -22.71
CA GLY A 159 -16.19 -6.43 -23.90
C GLY A 159 -16.59 -7.13 -25.20
N SER A 160 -16.42 -8.44 -25.28
CA SER A 160 -16.80 -9.24 -26.47
C SER A 160 -18.31 -9.29 -26.66
N SER A 161 -19.09 -9.42 -25.58
CA SER A 161 -20.56 -9.38 -25.66
C SER A 161 -21.07 -8.00 -26.12
N TYR A 162 -20.50 -6.91 -25.59
CA TYR A 162 -20.78 -5.56 -26.06
C TYR A 162 -20.44 -5.37 -27.55
N PHE A 163 -19.27 -5.86 -27.99
CA PHE A 163 -18.84 -5.76 -29.38
C PHE A 163 -19.77 -6.53 -30.33
N ALA A 164 -20.22 -7.73 -29.94
CA ALA A 164 -21.17 -8.52 -30.73
C ALA A 164 -22.54 -7.83 -30.86
N ILE A 165 -23.02 -7.18 -29.79
CA ILE A 165 -24.26 -6.39 -29.82
C ILE A 165 -24.10 -5.19 -30.77
N MET A 166 -22.99 -4.48 -30.73
CA MET A 166 -22.75 -3.34 -31.63
C MET A 166 -22.65 -3.78 -33.10
N LEU A 167 -21.99 -4.91 -33.37
CA LEU A 167 -21.84 -5.44 -34.73
C LEU A 167 -23.17 -5.89 -35.35
N THR A 168 -24.15 -6.29 -34.54
CA THR A 168 -25.46 -6.76 -35.01
C THR A 168 -26.51 -5.64 -35.06
N THR A 169 -26.51 -4.74 -34.08
CA THR A 169 -27.47 -3.64 -33.99
C THR A 169 -27.28 -2.60 -35.09
N ILE A 170 -26.03 -2.19 -35.38
CA ILE A 170 -25.74 -1.14 -36.38
C ILE A 170 -26.20 -1.54 -37.80
N PRO A 171 -25.86 -2.74 -38.33
CA PRO A 171 -26.34 -3.17 -39.65
C PRO A 171 -27.86 -3.36 -39.69
N THR A 172 -28.46 -3.83 -38.60
CA THR A 172 -29.92 -4.03 -38.52
C THR A 172 -30.67 -2.70 -38.61
N ILE A 173 -30.22 -1.68 -37.89
CA ILE A 173 -30.78 -0.31 -37.99
C ILE A 173 -30.59 0.24 -39.41
N GLY A 174 -29.41 0.05 -40.00
CA GLY A 174 -29.14 0.47 -41.38
C GLY A 174 -30.05 -0.19 -42.41
N LEU A 175 -30.28 -1.51 -42.28
CA LEU A 175 -31.20 -2.28 -43.13
C LEU A 175 -32.65 -1.81 -43.01
N ILE A 176 -33.12 -1.54 -41.80
CA ILE A 176 -34.48 -1.02 -41.56
C ILE A 176 -34.64 0.37 -42.19
N ALA A 177 -33.67 1.27 -41.97
CA ALA A 177 -33.71 2.61 -42.56
C ALA A 177 -33.70 2.55 -44.09
N PHE A 178 -32.88 1.68 -44.68
CA PHE A 178 -32.83 1.45 -46.12
C PHE A 178 -34.18 0.92 -46.65
N ALA A 179 -34.76 -0.08 -46.00
CA ALA A 179 -36.05 -0.66 -46.39
C ALA A 179 -37.19 0.37 -46.34
N VAL A 180 -37.23 1.21 -45.29
CA VAL A 180 -38.20 2.31 -45.15
C VAL A 180 -38.01 3.34 -46.27
N ALA A 181 -36.78 3.79 -46.52
CA ALA A 181 -36.49 4.75 -47.58
C ALA A 181 -36.87 4.20 -48.97
N PHE A 182 -36.56 2.94 -49.23
CA PHE A 182 -36.93 2.24 -50.45
C PHE A 182 -38.45 2.15 -50.61
N ALA A 183 -39.17 1.73 -49.57
CA ALA A 183 -40.64 1.64 -49.58
C ALA A 183 -41.29 3.00 -49.84
N ILE A 184 -40.81 4.08 -49.21
CA ILE A 184 -41.30 5.45 -49.47
C ILE A 184 -41.07 5.85 -50.93
N LYS A 185 -39.89 5.57 -51.48
CA LYS A 185 -39.56 5.88 -52.89
C LYS A 185 -40.44 5.08 -53.86
N TYR A 186 -40.63 3.80 -53.58
CA TYR A 186 -41.48 2.90 -54.37
C TYR A 186 -42.95 3.35 -54.36
N LEU A 187 -43.51 3.67 -53.18
CA LEU A 187 -44.87 4.19 -53.05
C LEU A 187 -45.06 5.54 -53.75
N LYS A 188 -44.06 6.45 -53.69
CA LYS A 188 -44.09 7.71 -54.47
C LYS A 188 -44.09 7.44 -55.97
N SER A 189 -43.29 6.48 -56.45
CA SER A 189 -43.24 6.09 -57.86
C SER A 189 -44.60 5.56 -58.35
N LEU A 190 -45.25 4.69 -57.58
CA LEU A 190 -46.59 4.18 -57.90
C LEU A 190 -47.65 5.29 -57.95
N LYS A 191 -47.61 6.23 -57.00
CA LYS A 191 -48.52 7.38 -56.97
C LYS A 191 -48.33 8.30 -58.18
N ASN A 192 -47.09 8.51 -58.62
CA ASN A 192 -46.78 9.30 -59.80
C ASN A 192 -47.20 8.60 -61.09
N SER A 193 -47.04 7.27 -61.19
CA SER A 193 -47.48 6.47 -62.33
C SER A 193 -49.02 6.48 -62.49
N LYS A 194 -49.78 6.35 -61.40
CA LYS A 194 -51.26 6.43 -61.41
C LYS A 194 -51.83 7.82 -61.70
N ARG A 195 -51.03 8.89 -61.69
CA ARG A 195 -51.46 10.25 -62.05
C ARG A 195 -51.28 10.58 -63.53
N ILE A 196 -50.62 9.70 -64.29
CA ILE A 196 -50.31 9.88 -65.73
C ILE A 196 -51.23 9.00 -66.60
N THR A 197 -52.14 8.25 -65.99
CA THR A 197 -53.22 7.49 -66.65
C THR A 197 -54.57 8.10 -66.27
#